data_AF-A0A9P6GXF6-F1
#
_entry.id   AF-A0A9P6GXF6-F1
#
_cell.length_a   1.000
_cell.length_b   1.000
_cell.length_c   1.000
_cell.angle_alpha   90.00
_cell.angle_beta   90.00
_cell.angle_gamma   90.00
#
_symmetry.space_group_name_H-M   'P 1'
#
loop_
_entity.id
_entity.type
_entity.pdbx_description
1 polymer ?
#
loop_
_entity_poly.entity_id
_entity_poly.type
_entity_poly.pdbx_seq_one_letter_code
_entity_poly.pdbx_strand_id
1 'polypeptide(L)'
;MPKLFKKFKIAKKIKAEKEKQKPKIGTLKVDKTHTGPRDEVEAILLLLDTRPSSAFRRILSLDSRILNINLFLIAKKAFPVFLDIGFNIKILSRLNSCDSSPALHNLFYDYLRVAILAGYSYKSLFNFMLRNCSNVLRDNKQELLEILDDLECKHKIDNLKENAKRVIFSDRIFYYNNHFEKL
;
A
#
# COMPACT_ATOMS: atom_id res chain seq x y z
N MET A 1 -67.84 30.30 21.84
CA MET A 1 -66.49 29.66 21.73
C MET A 1 -65.27 30.56 21.39
N PRO A 2 -65.31 31.91 21.26
CA PRO A 2 -64.12 32.68 20.82
C PRO A 2 -63.04 32.88 21.89
N LYS A 3 -63.37 32.72 23.18
CA LYS A 3 -62.43 32.89 24.30
C LYS A 3 -61.42 31.72 24.45
N LEU A 4 -61.82 30.50 24.06
CA LEU A 4 -60.95 29.31 24.09
C LEU A 4 -59.83 29.40 23.05
N PHE A 5 -60.15 29.78 21.80
CA PHE A 5 -59.15 29.92 20.73
C PHE A 5 -58.09 30.99 21.03
N LYS A 6 -58.47 32.09 21.70
CA LYS A 6 -57.50 33.10 22.16
C LYS A 6 -56.53 32.53 23.20
N LYS A 7 -57.01 31.73 24.15
CA LYS A 7 -56.17 31.05 25.15
C LYS A 7 -55.19 30.05 24.50
N PHE A 8 -55.63 29.31 23.47
CA PHE A 8 -54.74 28.41 22.71
C PHE A 8 -53.65 29.16 21.92
N LYS A 9 -53.99 30.28 21.27
CA LYS A 9 -52.99 31.11 20.56
C LYS A 9 -51.94 31.69 21.52
N ILE A 10 -52.37 32.16 22.70
CA ILE A 10 -51.46 32.69 23.73
C ILE A 10 -50.56 31.58 24.28
N ALA A 11 -51.12 30.41 24.63
CA ALA A 11 -50.34 29.28 25.12
C ALA A 11 -49.32 28.76 24.10
N LYS A 12 -49.67 28.75 22.81
CA LYS A 12 -48.76 28.36 21.72
C LYS A 12 -47.62 29.38 21.54
N LYS A 13 -47.91 30.68 21.72
CA LYS A 13 -46.90 31.76 21.67
C LYS A 13 -45.92 31.69 22.85
N ILE A 14 -46.44 31.46 24.06
CA ILE A 14 -45.62 31.27 25.28
C ILE A 14 -44.74 30.02 25.17
N LYS A 15 -45.25 28.91 24.60
CA LYS A 15 -44.42 27.72 24.33
C LYS A 15 -43.28 28.02 23.35
N ALA A 16 -43.57 28.73 22.25
CA ALA A 16 -42.57 29.09 21.26
C ALA A 16 -41.48 30.04 21.81
N GLU A 17 -41.85 30.97 22.69
CA GLU A 17 -40.89 31.84 23.39
C GLU A 17 -40.04 31.05 24.39
N LYS A 18 -40.63 30.12 25.14
CA LYS A 18 -39.90 29.23 26.05
C LYS A 18 -38.93 28.29 25.32
N GLU A 19 -39.26 27.81 24.12
CA GLU A 19 -38.35 27.00 23.30
C GLU A 19 -37.18 27.81 22.72
N LYS A 20 -37.38 29.10 22.44
CA LYS A 20 -36.30 30.02 22.01
C LYS A 20 -35.35 30.39 23.17
N GLN A 21 -35.86 30.39 24.40
CA GLN A 21 -35.10 30.74 25.61
C GLN A 21 -34.39 29.55 26.28
N LYS A 22 -34.71 28.31 25.89
CA LYS A 22 -33.88 27.16 26.30
C LYS A 22 -32.48 27.41 25.75
N PRO A 23 -31.42 27.27 26.57
CA PRO A 23 -30.07 27.28 26.03
C PRO A 23 -30.01 26.17 24.99
N LYS A 24 -29.98 26.56 23.71
CA LYS A 24 -29.61 25.61 22.67
C LYS A 24 -28.22 25.16 23.08
N ILE A 25 -28.06 23.88 23.34
CA ILE A 25 -26.73 23.26 23.36
C ILE A 25 -26.24 23.50 21.93
N GLY A 26 -25.59 24.64 21.70
CA GLY A 26 -24.76 24.83 20.54
C GLY A 26 -23.86 23.62 20.57
N THR A 27 -23.82 22.87 19.47
CA THR A 27 -22.83 21.80 19.29
C THR A 27 -21.55 22.31 19.92
N LEU A 28 -21.15 21.71 21.04
CA LEU A 28 -19.83 21.95 21.59
C LEU A 28 -18.96 21.79 20.36
N LYS A 29 -18.30 22.87 19.95
CA LYS A 29 -17.15 22.72 19.09
C LYS A 29 -16.21 21.96 20.01
N VAL A 30 -16.32 20.64 19.98
CA VAL A 30 -15.30 19.74 20.46
C VAL A 30 -14.13 20.25 19.67
N ASP A 31 -13.22 20.94 20.35
CA ASP A 31 -11.93 21.24 19.76
C ASP A 31 -11.46 19.91 19.23
N LYS A 32 -11.37 19.81 17.90
CA LYS A 32 -10.92 18.61 17.24
C LYS A 32 -9.42 18.53 17.56
N THR A 33 -9.10 18.16 18.78
CA THR A 33 -7.75 17.85 19.25
C THR A 33 -7.19 16.62 18.53
N HIS A 34 -8.05 15.90 17.80
CA HIS A 34 -7.70 14.82 16.87
C HIS A 34 -7.82 15.20 15.38
N THR A 35 -7.97 16.47 15.00
CA THR A 35 -7.66 16.92 13.62
C THR A 35 -6.29 17.57 13.56
N GLY A 36 -5.27 16.82 13.97
CA GLY A 36 -4.06 16.86 13.15
C GLY A 36 -4.45 16.40 11.73
N PRO A 37 -3.70 16.76 10.68
CA PRO A 37 -3.78 15.99 9.46
C PRO A 37 -3.64 14.52 9.89
N ARG A 38 -4.65 13.67 9.66
CA ARG A 38 -4.34 12.23 9.59
C ARG A 38 -3.19 12.17 8.60
N ASP A 39 -2.05 11.64 9.02
CA ASP A 39 -0.93 11.47 8.12
C ASP A 39 -1.49 10.80 6.87
N GLU A 40 -1.26 11.38 5.69
CA GLU A 40 -1.90 10.90 4.45
C GLU A 40 -1.65 9.40 4.26
N VAL A 41 -0.53 8.93 4.80
CA VAL A 41 -0.15 7.52 4.97
C VAL A 41 -1.14 6.76 5.86
N GLU A 42 -1.44 7.18 7.08
CA GLU A 42 -2.44 6.53 7.94
C GLU A 42 -3.81 6.43 7.25
N ALA A 43 -4.21 7.49 6.54
CA ALA A 43 -5.45 7.47 5.77
C ALA A 43 -5.40 6.43 4.65
N ILE A 44 -4.27 6.27 3.95
CA ILE A 44 -4.06 5.19 2.96
C ILE A 44 -4.17 3.83 3.65
N LEU A 45 -3.48 3.62 4.77
CA LEU A 45 -3.45 2.33 5.47
C LEU A 45 -4.84 1.90 5.91
N LEU A 46 -5.62 2.82 6.49
CA LEU A 46 -7.01 2.54 6.90
C LEU A 46 -7.93 2.25 5.70
N LEU A 47 -7.70 2.92 4.57
CA LEU A 47 -8.52 2.75 3.37
C LEU A 47 -8.17 1.48 2.59
N LEU A 48 -6.97 0.92 2.73
CA LEU A 48 -6.59 -0.32 2.04
C LEU A 48 -7.52 -1.48 2.44
N ASP A 49 -7.87 -1.57 3.73
CA ASP A 49 -8.72 -2.65 4.25
C ASP A 49 -10.22 -2.45 3.93
N THR A 50 -10.68 -1.21 3.75
CA THR A 50 -12.11 -0.89 3.66
C THR A 50 -12.56 -0.39 2.29
N ARG A 51 -11.71 0.33 1.56
CA ARG A 51 -12.00 1.00 0.29
C ARG A 51 -10.74 1.05 -0.60
N PRO A 52 -10.28 -0.11 -1.09
CA PRO A 52 -8.98 -0.25 -1.75
C PRO A 52 -8.83 0.66 -2.98
N SER A 53 -9.89 0.85 -3.77
CA SER A 53 -9.85 1.78 -4.91
C SER A 53 -9.57 3.22 -4.51
N SER A 54 -10.08 3.67 -3.35
CA SER A 54 -9.80 5.02 -2.83
C SER A 54 -8.38 5.13 -2.27
N ALA A 55 -7.89 4.09 -1.58
CA ALA A 55 -6.50 4.01 -1.15
C ALA A 55 -5.53 4.08 -2.34
N PHE A 56 -5.78 3.33 -3.40
CA PHE A 56 -4.93 3.31 -4.59
C PHE A 56 -4.85 4.67 -5.28
N ARG A 57 -5.98 5.38 -5.40
CA ARG A 57 -5.94 6.76 -5.93
C ARG A 57 -5.07 7.67 -5.07
N ARG A 58 -5.16 7.53 -3.74
CA ARG A 58 -4.33 8.30 -2.81
C ARG A 58 -2.85 7.95 -2.89
N ILE A 59 -2.50 6.67 -3.04
CA ILE A 59 -1.10 6.24 -3.26
C ILE A 59 -0.53 6.85 -4.54
N LEU A 60 -1.33 6.90 -5.62
CA LEU A 60 -0.90 7.51 -6.88
C LEU A 60 -0.70 9.02 -6.76
N SER A 61 -1.50 9.70 -5.95
CA SER A 61 -1.40 11.15 -5.73
C SER A 61 -0.46 11.55 -4.60
N LEU A 62 0.04 10.61 -3.80
CA LEU A 62 0.90 10.89 -2.65
C LEU A 62 2.22 11.49 -3.13
N ASP A 63 2.71 12.51 -2.43
CA ASP A 63 4.01 13.11 -2.71
C ASP A 63 5.13 12.06 -2.71
N SER A 64 6.04 12.14 -3.68
CA SER A 64 7.09 11.13 -3.86
C SER A 64 8.04 11.05 -2.67
N ARG A 65 8.30 12.16 -1.96
CA ARG A 65 9.17 12.17 -0.78
C ARG A 65 8.50 11.45 0.39
N ILE A 66 7.22 11.72 0.62
CA ILE A 66 6.42 11.04 1.65
C ILE A 66 6.29 9.55 1.33
N LEU A 67 6.03 9.23 0.06
CA LEU A 67 5.93 7.85 -0.41
C LEU A 67 7.26 7.10 -0.24
N ASN A 68 8.40 7.70 -0.59
CA ASN A 68 9.73 7.07 -0.41
C ASN A 68 10.00 6.72 1.06
N ILE A 69 9.72 7.65 1.98
CA ILE A 69 9.93 7.42 3.44
C ILE A 69 9.07 6.25 3.94
N ASN A 70 7.85 6.10 3.40
CA ASN A 70 6.86 5.14 3.87
C ASN A 70 6.66 3.94 2.93
N LEU A 71 7.56 3.76 1.96
CA LEU A 71 7.37 2.86 0.83
C LEU A 71 7.08 1.43 1.28
N PHE A 72 7.91 0.89 2.16
CA PHE A 72 7.79 -0.48 2.65
C PHE A 72 6.51 -0.70 3.45
N LEU A 73 6.09 0.28 4.25
CA LEU A 73 4.87 0.19 5.04
C LEU A 73 3.64 0.14 4.13
N ILE A 74 3.58 1.05 3.16
CA ILE A 74 2.49 1.13 2.18
C ILE A 74 2.48 -0.14 1.31
N ALA A 75 3.65 -0.57 0.81
CA ALA A 75 3.76 -1.78 0.01
C ALA A 75 3.28 -3.00 0.80
N LYS A 76 3.85 -3.27 1.98
CA LYS A 76 3.52 -4.44 2.81
C LYS A 76 2.03 -4.52 3.15
N LYS A 77 1.33 -3.39 3.24
CA LYS A 77 -0.12 -3.34 3.45
C LYS A 77 -0.94 -3.43 2.16
N ALA A 78 -0.45 -2.91 1.04
CA ALA A 78 -1.14 -2.99 -0.24
C ALA A 78 -1.05 -4.37 -0.90
N PHE A 79 0.05 -5.09 -0.70
CA PHE A 79 0.28 -6.39 -1.31
C PHE A 79 -0.74 -7.48 -0.94
N PRO A 80 -1.13 -7.66 0.33
CA PRO A 80 -2.20 -8.58 0.69
C PRO A 80 -3.51 -8.25 -0.02
N VAL A 81 -3.85 -6.97 -0.11
CA VAL A 81 -5.04 -6.50 -0.83
C VAL A 81 -4.96 -6.88 -2.32
N PHE A 82 -3.78 -6.77 -2.95
CA PHE A 82 -3.60 -7.20 -4.34
C PHE A 82 -3.77 -8.69 -4.58
N LEU A 83 -3.55 -9.55 -3.58
CA LEU A 83 -3.84 -10.98 -3.73
C LEU A 83 -5.34 -11.19 -3.95
N ASP A 84 -6.19 -10.47 -3.20
CA ASP A 84 -7.64 -10.63 -3.27
C ASP A 84 -8.26 -10.00 -4.52
N ILE A 85 -7.84 -8.78 -4.88
CA ILE A 85 -8.48 -8.01 -5.97
C ILE A 85 -7.66 -7.96 -7.27
N GLY A 86 -6.46 -8.55 -7.26
CA GLY A 86 -5.52 -8.55 -8.38
C GLY A 86 -4.51 -7.40 -8.34
N PHE A 87 -3.32 -7.68 -8.87
CA PHE A 87 -2.23 -6.70 -8.92
C PHE A 87 -2.48 -5.57 -9.91
N ASN A 88 -2.37 -4.33 -9.41
CA ASN A 88 -2.52 -3.13 -10.21
C ASN A 88 -1.15 -2.59 -10.68
N ILE A 89 -0.89 -2.71 -11.98
CA ILE A 89 0.38 -2.28 -12.61
C ILE A 89 0.71 -0.81 -12.32
N LYS A 90 -0.29 0.09 -12.29
CA LYS A 90 -0.03 1.52 -12.04
C LYS A 90 0.52 1.74 -10.63
N ILE A 91 0.01 1.01 -9.64
CA ILE A 91 0.50 1.10 -8.27
C ILE A 91 1.89 0.47 -8.17
N LEU A 92 2.09 -0.71 -8.77
CA LEU A 92 3.42 -1.34 -8.81
C LEU A 92 4.48 -0.43 -9.45
N SER A 93 4.15 0.21 -10.58
CA SER A 93 5.03 1.20 -11.21
C SER A 93 5.31 2.39 -10.31
N ARG A 94 4.29 2.92 -9.62
CA ARG A 94 4.46 4.05 -8.69
C ARG A 94 5.38 3.67 -7.53
N LEU A 95 5.18 2.50 -6.92
CA LEU A 95 6.03 2.00 -5.85
C LEU A 95 7.46 1.77 -6.34
N ASN A 96 7.65 1.16 -7.52
CA ASN A 96 8.98 0.88 -8.06
C ASN A 96 9.74 2.14 -8.51
N SER A 97 9.03 3.20 -8.90
CA SER A 97 9.64 4.51 -9.21
C SER A 97 10.16 5.24 -7.98
N CYS A 98 9.66 4.86 -6.81
CA CYS A 98 10.00 5.40 -5.52
C CYS A 98 11.09 4.52 -4.90
N ASP A 99 12.35 4.89 -5.10
CA ASP A 99 13.54 4.17 -4.61
C ASP A 99 13.59 2.68 -5.04
N SER A 100 14.36 2.40 -6.10
CA SER A 100 14.54 1.03 -6.63
C SER A 100 15.48 0.20 -5.75
N SER A 101 15.10 0.05 -4.48
CA SER A 101 15.86 -0.73 -3.52
C SER A 101 15.69 -2.23 -3.78
N PRO A 102 16.76 -3.04 -3.66
CA PRO A 102 16.67 -4.50 -3.76
C PRO A 102 15.64 -5.12 -2.80
N ALA A 103 15.43 -4.49 -1.63
CA ALA A 103 14.45 -4.95 -0.65
C ALA A 103 13.00 -4.84 -1.17
N LEU A 104 12.65 -3.83 -1.97
CA LEU A 104 11.33 -3.76 -2.60
C LEU A 104 11.15 -4.86 -3.65
N HIS A 105 12.19 -5.15 -4.43
CA HIS A 105 12.14 -6.21 -5.44
C HIS A 105 12.02 -7.59 -4.80
N ASN A 106 12.69 -7.83 -3.68
CA ASN A 106 12.51 -9.05 -2.88
C ASN A 106 11.09 -9.15 -2.33
N LEU A 107 10.50 -8.04 -1.87
CA LEU A 107 9.11 -8.03 -1.44
C LEU A 107 8.15 -8.41 -2.59
N PHE A 108 8.40 -7.92 -3.81
CA PHE A 108 7.62 -8.34 -4.98
C PHE A 108 7.76 -9.85 -5.24
N TYR A 109 8.97 -10.38 -5.09
CA TYR A 109 9.23 -11.81 -5.26
C TYR A 109 8.52 -12.67 -4.20
N ASP A 110 8.56 -12.27 -2.93
CA ASP A 110 7.86 -12.99 -1.87
C ASP A 110 6.34 -13.05 -2.14
N TYR A 111 5.74 -11.93 -2.57
CA TYR A 111 4.32 -11.93 -2.92
C TYR A 111 4.02 -12.67 -4.23
N LEU A 112 4.96 -12.74 -5.18
CA LEU A 112 4.84 -13.59 -6.35
C LEU A 112 4.77 -15.07 -5.94
N ARG A 113 5.67 -15.52 -5.04
CA ARG A 113 5.66 -16.88 -4.50
C ARG A 113 4.36 -17.19 -3.78
N VAL A 114 3.93 -16.30 -2.89
CA VAL A 114 2.65 -16.45 -2.17
C VAL A 114 1.49 -16.56 -3.16
N ALA A 115 1.45 -15.70 -4.19
CA ALA A 115 0.39 -15.74 -5.19
C ALA A 115 0.37 -17.05 -5.98
N ILE A 116 1.54 -17.58 -6.38
CA ILE A 116 1.65 -18.87 -7.07
C ILE A 116 1.20 -20.02 -6.17
N LEU A 117 1.79 -20.14 -4.97
CA LEU A 117 1.55 -21.25 -4.06
C LEU A 117 0.12 -21.31 -3.53
N ALA A 118 -0.52 -20.15 -3.34
CA ALA A 118 -1.90 -20.07 -2.90
C ALA A 118 -2.92 -20.01 -4.06
N GLY A 119 -2.48 -20.13 -5.31
CA GLY A 119 -3.36 -20.18 -6.48
C GLY A 119 -4.04 -18.85 -6.86
N TYR A 120 -3.50 -17.70 -6.42
CA TYR A 120 -3.98 -16.38 -6.81
C TYR A 120 -3.51 -16.00 -8.23
N SER A 121 -4.17 -15.00 -8.82
CA SER A 121 -3.74 -14.44 -10.10
C SER A 121 -2.42 -13.69 -9.98
N TYR A 122 -1.35 -14.28 -10.52
CA TYR A 122 0.02 -13.73 -10.42
C TYR A 122 0.57 -13.17 -11.75
N LYS A 123 -0.08 -13.43 -12.89
CA LYS A 123 0.46 -13.10 -14.23
C LYS A 123 0.82 -11.63 -14.41
N SER A 124 0.03 -10.72 -13.85
CA SER A 124 0.30 -9.27 -13.92
C SER A 124 1.53 -8.87 -13.12
N LEU A 125 1.70 -9.39 -11.89
CA LEU A 125 2.91 -9.19 -11.09
C LEU A 125 4.13 -9.82 -11.76
N PHE A 126 4.00 -11.04 -12.26
CA PHE A 126 5.06 -11.76 -12.97
C PHE A 126 5.56 -10.96 -14.19
N ASN A 127 4.65 -10.53 -15.07
CA ASN A 127 5.02 -9.74 -16.25
C ASN A 127 5.61 -8.38 -15.87
N PHE A 128 5.16 -7.78 -14.77
CA PHE A 128 5.75 -6.56 -14.23
C PHE A 128 7.18 -6.80 -13.75
N MET A 129 7.43 -7.87 -12.99
CA MET A 129 8.75 -8.24 -12.48
C MET A 129 9.72 -8.62 -13.60
N LEU A 130 9.27 -9.30 -14.66
CA LEU A 130 10.11 -9.60 -15.82
C LEU A 130 10.69 -8.33 -16.47
N ARG A 131 9.94 -7.22 -16.45
CA ARG A 131 10.35 -5.96 -17.07
C ARG A 131 11.19 -5.08 -16.15
N ASN A 132 10.91 -5.09 -14.84
CA ASN A 132 11.47 -4.12 -13.90
C ASN A 132 12.45 -4.74 -12.88
N CYS A 133 12.35 -6.04 -12.63
CA CYS A 133 13.02 -6.76 -11.54
C CYS A 133 13.55 -8.12 -12.00
N SER A 134 14.02 -8.23 -13.25
CA SER A 134 14.44 -9.51 -13.85
C SER A 134 15.60 -10.18 -13.10
N ASN A 135 16.42 -9.39 -12.41
CA ASN A 135 17.55 -9.90 -11.63
C ASN A 135 17.07 -10.78 -10.48
N VAL A 136 16.03 -10.36 -9.74
CA VAL A 136 15.49 -11.15 -8.62
C VAL A 136 14.85 -12.44 -9.10
N LEU A 137 14.17 -12.42 -10.26
CA LEU A 137 13.63 -13.63 -10.88
C LEU A 137 14.73 -14.59 -11.32
N ARG A 138 15.84 -14.05 -11.82
CA ARG A 138 17.01 -14.84 -12.22
C ARG A 138 17.72 -15.46 -11.02
N ASP A 139 17.93 -14.69 -9.96
CA ASP A 139 18.62 -15.16 -8.75
C ASP A 139 17.87 -16.31 -8.08
N ASN A 140 16.53 -16.36 -8.26
CA ASN A 140 15.67 -17.42 -7.75
C ASN A 140 15.06 -18.29 -8.87
N LYS A 141 15.76 -18.42 -10.00
CA LYS A 141 15.25 -19.13 -11.21
C LYS A 141 14.82 -20.57 -10.92
N GLN A 142 15.64 -21.33 -10.20
CA GLN A 142 15.40 -22.74 -9.92
C GLN A 142 14.12 -22.94 -9.11
N GLU A 143 13.97 -22.19 -8.02
CA GLU A 143 12.78 -22.22 -7.19
C GLU A 143 11.51 -21.86 -7.99
N LEU A 144 11.58 -20.82 -8.82
CA LEU A 144 10.45 -20.42 -9.66
C LEU A 144 10.00 -21.51 -10.63
N LEU A 145 10.94 -22.24 -11.24
CA LEU A 145 10.63 -23.32 -12.18
C LEU A 145 9.95 -24.51 -11.50
N GLU A 146 10.26 -24.75 -10.23
CA GLU A 146 9.64 -25.80 -9.40
C GLU A 146 8.21 -25.43 -9.01
N ILE A 147 7.96 -24.18 -8.62
CA ILE A 147 6.64 -23.77 -8.10
C ILE A 147 5.64 -23.32 -9.18
N LEU A 148 6.12 -22.87 -10.35
CA LEU A 148 5.23 -22.49 -11.43
C LEU A 148 4.55 -23.72 -12.01
N ASP A 149 3.28 -23.62 -12.38
CA ASP A 149 2.59 -24.64 -13.18
C ASP A 149 2.40 -24.20 -14.64
N ASP A 150 2.35 -22.89 -14.89
CA ASP A 150 2.10 -22.32 -16.21
C ASP A 150 3.34 -22.45 -17.12
N LEU A 151 3.20 -23.22 -18.20
CA LEU A 151 4.25 -23.49 -19.18
C LEU A 151 4.77 -22.22 -19.87
N GLU A 152 3.92 -21.24 -20.15
CA GLU A 152 4.34 -19.98 -20.78
C GLU A 152 5.23 -19.17 -19.83
N CYS A 153 4.83 -19.11 -18.55
CA CYS A 153 5.65 -18.48 -17.51
C CYS A 153 6.97 -19.23 -17.29
N LYS A 154 6.96 -20.57 -17.29
CA LYS A 154 8.18 -21.39 -17.20
C LYS A 154 9.14 -21.07 -18.33
N HIS A 155 8.67 -21.07 -19.58
CA HIS A 155 9.51 -20.73 -20.73
C HIS A 155 10.11 -19.33 -20.64
N LYS A 156 9.36 -18.33 -20.14
CA LYS A 156 9.88 -16.97 -19.93
C LYS A 156 10.98 -16.93 -18.88
N ILE A 157 10.83 -17.67 -17.77
CA ILE A 157 11.88 -17.80 -16.75
C ILE A 157 13.08 -18.56 -17.28
N ASP A 158 12.87 -19.62 -18.04
CA ASP A 158 13.96 -20.43 -18.55
C ASP A 158 14.84 -19.66 -19.54
N ASN A 159 14.21 -18.84 -20.38
CA ASN A 159 14.86 -17.93 -21.32
C ASN A 159 15.55 -16.72 -20.68
N LEU A 160 15.44 -16.51 -19.36
CA LEU A 160 16.24 -15.49 -18.68
C LEU A 160 17.71 -15.89 -18.75
N LYS A 161 18.47 -15.21 -19.62
CA LYS A 161 19.93 -15.39 -19.75
C LYS A 161 20.56 -15.29 -18.37
N GLU A 162 21.40 -16.23 -18.01
CA GLU A 162 22.23 -16.14 -16.81
C GLU A 162 23.12 -14.90 -16.90
N ASN A 163 23.38 -14.25 -15.77
CA ASN A 163 24.39 -13.20 -15.74
C ASN A 163 25.72 -13.84 -16.11
N ALA A 164 26.28 -13.49 -17.27
CA ALA A 164 27.65 -13.84 -17.68
C ALA A 164 28.72 -13.33 -16.69
N LYS A 165 28.31 -12.59 -15.66
CA LYS A 165 29.09 -12.26 -14.48
C LYS A 165 28.25 -12.46 -13.22
N ARG A 166 28.24 -13.69 -12.67
CA ARG A 166 28.39 -13.77 -11.22
C ARG A 166 29.78 -13.18 -10.97
N VAL A 167 29.84 -11.88 -10.65
CA VAL A 167 30.96 -11.42 -9.84
C VAL A 167 30.73 -12.09 -8.51
N ILE A 168 31.24 -13.31 -8.38
CA ILE A 168 31.61 -13.84 -7.09
C ILE A 168 32.58 -12.77 -6.59
N PHE A 169 32.19 -11.96 -5.62
CA PHE A 169 33.17 -11.27 -4.79
C PHE A 169 33.86 -12.37 -3.96
N SER A 170 34.59 -13.26 -4.61
CA SER A 170 35.66 -14.05 -4.01
C SER A 170 36.83 -13.10 -3.99
N ASP A 171 36.92 -12.42 -2.86
CA ASP A 171 38.04 -11.66 -2.31
C ASP A 171 37.39 -10.53 -1.50
N ARG A 172 36.69 -10.90 -0.42
CA ARG A 172 36.49 -9.97 0.69
C ARG A 172 37.87 -9.70 1.27
N ILE A 173 38.56 -8.75 0.66
CA ILE A 173 39.79 -8.21 1.22
C ILE A 173 39.35 -7.41 2.45
N PHE A 174 39.73 -7.84 3.64
CA PHE A 174 39.55 -7.04 4.84
C PHE A 174 40.91 -6.53 5.32
N TYR A 175 40.91 -5.33 5.88
CA TYR A 175 42.11 -4.67 6.37
C TYR A 175 42.27 -5.00 7.85
N TYR A 176 43.31 -5.75 8.20
CA TYR A 176 43.63 -6.15 9.57
C TYR A 176 45.15 -6.10 9.75
N ASN A 177 45.63 -5.59 10.89
CA ASN A 177 47.07 -5.45 11.17
C ASN A 177 47.90 -4.77 10.06
N ASN A 178 47.40 -3.66 9.51
CA ASN A 178 48.05 -2.88 8.46
C ASN A 178 48.31 -3.62 7.12
N HIS A 179 47.71 -4.78 6.94
CA HIS A 179 47.79 -5.54 5.70
C HIS A 179 46.39 -5.88 5.16
N PHE A 180 46.31 -6.06 3.84
CA PHE A 180 45.12 -6.53 3.17
C PHE A 180 45.16 -8.06 3.12
N GLU A 181 44.23 -8.72 3.79
CA GLU A 181 44.14 -10.18 3.82
C GLU A 181 42.93 -10.67 3.00
N LYS A 182 43.10 -11.81 2.30
CA LYS A 182 42.00 -12.53 1.65
C LYS A 182 41.49 -13.63 2.58
N LEU A 183 40.17 -13.80 2.66
CA LEU A 183 39.54 -14.96 3.32
C LEU A 183 39.89 -16.28 2.60
#